data_AF-A0A3N5Q4K8-F1
#
_entry.id   AF-A0A3N5Q4K8-F1
#
_cell.length_a   1.000
_cell.length_b   1.000
_cell.length_c   1.000
_cell.angle_alpha   90.00
_cell.angle_beta   90.00
_cell.angle_gamma   90.00
#
_symmetry.space_group_name_H-M   'P 1'
#
loop_
_entity.id
_entity.type
_entity.pdbx_description
1 polymer ?
#
loop_
_entity_poly.entity_id
_entity_poly.type
_entity_poly.pdbx_seq_one_letter_code
_entity_poly.pdbx_strand_id
1 'polypeptide(L)'
;MLEISICNLPLHSSHPLNGNKRNFLTYCSEAILVVLNNVFGGGLKDFQAIALAAPFAEGVDRNGCLCGALAGALLAVGLFLGSSNPVGNRKSVQVASGMLMKRFKLRFGASCCRILSKKDQGNSVPVFDRCAQQTAEAAAMAASTILKHRPELKKDVDFDYLNARDSVVSGFFKNTLRRTGCRI
;
A
#
# COMPACT_ATOMS: atom_id res chain seq x y z
N MET A 1 13.03 12.46 23.55
CA MET A 1 14.08 12.89 22.61
C MET A 1 14.83 11.63 22.20
N LEU A 2 14.50 11.08 21.03
CA LEU A 2 15.22 10.00 20.35
C LEU A 2 14.68 9.96 18.91
N GLU A 3 15.38 10.68 18.05
CA GLU A 3 15.22 10.69 16.60
C GLU A 3 15.56 9.30 16.04
N ILE A 4 14.72 8.76 15.16
CA ILE A 4 15.06 7.59 14.34
C ILE A 4 14.77 7.98 12.90
N SER A 5 15.85 7.99 12.10
CA SER A 5 15.89 8.36 10.69
C SER A 5 15.03 7.41 9.83
N ILE A 6 14.08 7.98 9.09
CA ILE A 6 13.00 7.27 8.34
C ILE A 6 13.31 7.16 6.82
N CYS A 7 14.40 7.72 6.31
CA CYS A 7 14.44 8.18 4.92
C CYS A 7 15.42 7.46 3.99
N ASN A 8 15.36 6.13 3.81
CA ASN A 8 16.22 5.47 2.79
C ASN A 8 15.55 4.29 2.06
N LEU A 9 14.43 4.53 1.38
CA LEU A 9 14.16 3.81 0.14
C LEU A 9 14.67 4.67 -1.02
N PRO A 10 15.64 4.24 -1.83
CA PRO A 10 15.91 4.92 -3.09
C PRO A 10 14.70 4.66 -3.98
N LEU A 11 13.96 5.68 -4.39
CA LEU A 11 12.94 5.58 -5.46
C LEU A 11 13.23 6.69 -6.48
N HIS A 12 14.37 6.57 -7.17
CA HIS A 12 14.53 7.03 -8.55
C HIS A 12 15.88 6.57 -9.11
N SER A 13 15.86 5.85 -10.23
CA SER A 13 16.82 6.03 -11.32
C SER A 13 16.21 5.44 -12.58
N SER A 14 16.01 6.29 -13.58
CA SER A 14 15.66 5.91 -14.95
C SER A 14 16.78 5.04 -15.54
N HIS A 15 16.64 3.71 -15.48
CA HIS A 15 17.47 2.78 -16.26
C HIS A 15 16.70 1.50 -16.61
N PRO A 16 17.03 0.86 -17.76
CA PRO A 16 16.20 -0.18 -18.35
C PRO A 16 16.26 -1.48 -17.56
N LEU A 17 15.13 -2.20 -17.60
CA LEU A 17 14.95 -3.53 -17.05
C LEU A 17 15.94 -4.50 -17.71
N ASN A 18 17.10 -4.70 -17.10
CA ASN A 18 17.95 -5.83 -17.42
C ASN A 18 18.15 -6.71 -16.19
N GLY A 19 17.97 -8.01 -16.40
CA GLY A 19 17.91 -9.03 -15.38
C GLY A 19 19.16 -9.04 -14.50
N ASN A 20 18.93 -9.23 -13.20
CA ASN A 20 19.92 -9.48 -12.15
C ASN A 20 20.40 -8.25 -11.33
N LYS A 21 19.51 -7.74 -10.48
CA LYS A 21 19.71 -7.50 -9.02
C LYS A 21 18.40 -7.00 -8.42
N ARG A 22 17.93 -7.69 -7.36
CA ARG A 22 16.60 -7.59 -6.74
C ARG A 22 16.40 -6.30 -5.90
N ASN A 23 16.44 -5.14 -6.54
CA ASN A 23 15.98 -3.86 -5.97
C ASN A 23 14.77 -3.39 -6.79
N PHE A 24 13.57 -3.82 -6.37
CA PHE A 24 12.34 -3.51 -7.08
C PHE A 24 11.91 -2.06 -6.74
N LEU A 25 12.30 -1.11 -7.58
CA LEU A 25 11.86 0.28 -7.52
C LEU A 25 10.42 0.38 -8.04
N THR A 26 9.43 0.24 -7.15
CA THR A 26 8.00 0.35 -7.52
C THR A 26 7.38 1.66 -7.12
N TYR A 27 6.46 2.15 -7.96
CA TYR A 27 5.59 3.26 -7.58
C TYR A 27 4.66 2.85 -6.42
N CYS A 28 4.14 3.85 -5.70
CA CYS A 28 3.35 3.62 -4.48
C CYS A 28 2.12 2.72 -4.67
N SER A 29 1.43 2.81 -5.82
CA SER A 29 0.30 1.93 -6.15
C SER A 29 0.75 0.48 -6.39
N GLU A 30 1.82 0.30 -7.16
CA GLU A 30 2.40 -1.00 -7.52
C GLU A 30 2.94 -1.73 -6.29
N ALA A 31 3.69 -1.01 -5.44
CA ALA A 31 4.27 -1.53 -4.21
C ALA A 31 3.20 -2.19 -3.33
N ILE A 32 2.07 -1.51 -3.13
CA ILE A 32 0.99 -2.01 -2.28
C ILE A 32 0.34 -3.24 -2.90
N LEU A 33 -0.01 -3.19 -4.19
CA LEU A 33 -0.70 -4.31 -4.80
C LEU A 33 0.19 -5.56 -4.87
N VAL A 34 1.47 -5.41 -5.22
CA VAL A 34 2.44 -6.51 -5.21
C VAL A 34 2.60 -7.09 -3.81
N VAL A 35 2.81 -6.24 -2.79
CA VAL A 35 3.00 -6.71 -1.42
C VAL A 35 1.77 -7.43 -0.91
N LEU A 36 0.59 -6.83 -0.99
CA LEU A 36 -0.63 -7.43 -0.44
C LEU A 36 -1.08 -8.66 -1.25
N ASN A 37 -0.83 -8.69 -2.56
CA ASN A 37 -1.06 -9.88 -3.37
C ASN A 37 -0.20 -11.06 -2.88
N ASN A 38 1.09 -10.85 -2.67
CA ASN A 38 1.99 -11.93 -2.27
C ASN A 38 1.76 -12.36 -0.82
N VAL A 39 1.53 -11.40 0.08
CA VAL A 39 1.32 -11.68 1.52
C VAL A 39 0.05 -12.48 1.80
N PHE A 40 -1.02 -12.27 1.03
CA PHE A 40 -2.30 -12.94 1.24
C PHE A 40 -2.63 -13.98 0.16
N GLY A 41 -1.68 -14.32 -0.73
CA GLY A 41 -1.90 -15.31 -1.78
C GLY A 41 -2.98 -14.91 -2.81
N GLY A 42 -2.97 -13.66 -3.28
CA GLY A 42 -3.97 -13.09 -4.20
C GLY A 42 -3.97 -13.66 -5.62
N GLY A 43 -3.02 -14.53 -5.95
CA GLY A 43 -2.98 -15.30 -7.20
C GLY A 43 -2.53 -14.54 -8.45
N LEU A 44 -2.26 -13.22 -8.35
CA LEU A 44 -1.64 -12.48 -9.44
C LEU A 44 -0.15 -12.78 -9.50
N LYS A 45 0.42 -12.85 -10.70
CA LYS A 45 1.87 -12.75 -10.89
C LYS A 45 2.30 -11.31 -10.68
N ASP A 46 3.53 -11.09 -10.20
CA ASP A 46 4.06 -9.73 -9.92
C ASP A 46 3.85 -8.77 -11.10
N PHE A 47 4.16 -9.18 -12.33
CA PHE A 47 3.97 -8.33 -13.52
C PHE A 47 2.51 -7.93 -13.76
N GLN A 48 1.54 -8.78 -13.38
CA GLN A 48 0.11 -8.45 -13.49
C GLN A 48 -0.28 -7.43 -12.43
N ALA A 49 0.18 -7.61 -11.19
CA ALA A 49 -0.04 -6.65 -10.12
C ALA A 49 0.56 -5.27 -10.48
N ILE A 50 1.77 -5.24 -11.03
CA ILE A 50 2.41 -4.01 -11.51
C ILE A 50 1.58 -3.38 -12.63
N ALA A 51 1.25 -4.15 -13.67
CA ALA A 51 0.50 -3.62 -14.83
C ALA A 51 -0.88 -3.05 -14.44
N LEU A 52 -1.58 -3.69 -13.49
CA LEU A 52 -2.87 -3.22 -12.99
C LEU A 52 -2.76 -1.94 -12.15
N ALA A 53 -1.65 -1.75 -11.44
CA ALA A 53 -1.43 -0.63 -10.54
C ALA A 53 -0.66 0.55 -11.16
N ALA A 54 0.09 0.31 -12.23
CA ALA A 54 0.91 1.29 -12.93
C ALA A 54 0.15 2.57 -13.34
N PRO A 55 -1.12 2.51 -13.82
CA PRO A 55 -1.86 3.72 -14.19
C PRO A 55 -2.03 4.74 -13.06
N PHE A 56 -1.89 4.33 -11.80
CA PHE A 56 -2.05 5.19 -10.62
C PHE A 56 -0.73 5.79 -10.10
N ALA A 57 0.39 5.44 -10.73
CA ALA A 57 1.69 6.01 -10.42
C ALA A 57 1.66 7.54 -10.60
N GLU A 58 2.43 8.25 -9.77
CA GLU A 58 2.51 9.72 -9.76
C GLU A 58 1.15 10.43 -9.68
N GLY A 59 0.15 9.75 -9.09
CA GLY A 59 -1.22 10.26 -8.97
C GLY A 59 -2.06 10.17 -10.24
N VAL A 60 -1.66 9.32 -11.20
CA VAL A 60 -2.14 9.19 -12.59
C VAL A 60 -1.41 10.13 -13.56
N ASP A 61 -0.09 9.94 -13.69
CA ASP A 61 0.80 10.72 -14.57
C ASP A 61 0.78 12.23 -14.28
N ARG A 62 1.10 12.60 -13.03
CA ARG A 62 1.35 14.00 -12.60
C ARG A 62 0.15 14.95 -12.66
N ASN A 63 -1.01 14.46 -13.09
CA ASN A 63 -2.27 15.21 -13.04
C ASN A 63 -2.74 15.52 -11.61
N GLY A 64 -2.13 14.90 -10.60
CA GLY A 64 -2.38 15.23 -9.20
C GLY A 64 -3.75 14.75 -8.70
N CYS A 65 -4.33 13.77 -9.40
CA CYS A 65 -5.62 13.15 -9.13
C CYS A 65 -5.51 12.16 -7.96
N LEU A 66 -6.07 10.96 -8.06
CA LEU A 66 -6.10 10.02 -6.93
C LEU A 66 -4.69 9.63 -6.48
N CYS A 67 -4.41 9.70 -5.17
CA CYS A 67 -3.16 9.22 -4.59
C CYS A 67 -2.90 7.76 -4.98
N GLY A 68 -1.71 7.47 -5.54
CA GLY A 68 -1.35 6.12 -5.97
C GLY A 68 -1.38 5.10 -4.83
N ALA A 69 -0.93 5.48 -3.63
CA ALA A 69 -0.99 4.60 -2.45
C ALA A 69 -2.44 4.22 -2.11
N LEU A 70 -3.35 5.19 -2.15
CA LEU A 70 -4.78 4.92 -1.93
C LEU A 70 -5.37 4.05 -3.05
N ALA A 71 -5.00 4.30 -4.31
CA ALA A 71 -5.46 3.49 -5.42
C ALA A 71 -5.00 2.02 -5.30
N GLY A 72 -3.72 1.79 -4.99
CA GLY A 72 -3.17 0.44 -4.77
C GLY A 72 -3.86 -0.28 -3.61
N ALA A 73 -4.14 0.44 -2.51
CA ALA A 73 -4.93 -0.08 -1.39
C ALA A 73 -6.35 -0.50 -1.79
N LEU A 74 -7.03 0.30 -2.62
CA LEU A 74 -8.38 -0.01 -3.11
C LEU A 74 -8.36 -1.20 -4.10
N LEU A 75 -7.35 -1.29 -4.96
CA LEU A 75 -7.15 -2.46 -5.84
C LEU A 75 -7.01 -3.74 -5.02
N ALA A 76 -6.19 -3.73 -3.97
CA ALA A 76 -6.03 -4.89 -3.09
C ALA A 76 -7.35 -5.27 -2.38
N VAL A 77 -8.10 -4.29 -1.86
CA VAL A 77 -9.43 -4.55 -1.27
C VAL A 77 -10.36 -5.20 -2.30
N GLY A 78 -10.39 -4.69 -3.53
CA GLY A 78 -11.18 -5.27 -4.62
C GLY A 78 -10.77 -6.71 -4.94
N LEU A 79 -9.47 -6.99 -5.02
CA LEU A 79 -8.93 -8.32 -5.29
C LEU A 79 -9.43 -9.36 -4.26
N PHE A 80 -9.30 -9.05 -2.96
CA PHE A 80 -9.59 -10.02 -1.89
C PHE A 80 -11.06 -10.11 -1.48
N LEU A 81 -11.81 -8.99 -1.54
CA LEU A 81 -13.24 -9.01 -1.19
C LEU A 81 -14.12 -9.39 -2.39
N GLY A 82 -13.67 -9.10 -3.62
CA GLY A 82 -14.32 -9.57 -4.83
C GLY A 82 -14.16 -11.08 -5.00
N SER A 83 -12.91 -11.57 -4.90
CA SER A 83 -12.53 -12.99 -4.87
C SER A 83 -13.36 -13.85 -5.86
N SER A 84 -13.95 -14.95 -5.41
CA SER A 84 -14.69 -15.91 -6.24
C SER A 84 -16.10 -15.45 -6.68
N ASN A 85 -16.66 -14.38 -6.11
CA ASN A 85 -17.99 -13.89 -6.45
C ASN A 85 -18.01 -12.35 -6.61
N PRO A 86 -17.32 -11.80 -7.62
CA PRO A 86 -17.14 -10.35 -7.76
C PRO A 86 -18.47 -9.60 -7.98
N VAL A 87 -19.47 -10.23 -8.60
CA VAL A 87 -20.79 -9.60 -8.81
C VAL A 87 -21.60 -9.59 -7.51
N GLY A 88 -21.69 -10.73 -6.81
CA GLY A 88 -22.40 -10.82 -5.54
C GLY A 88 -21.75 -9.99 -4.42
N ASN A 89 -20.43 -9.91 -4.41
CA ASN A 89 -19.68 -9.15 -3.40
C ASN A 89 -19.51 -7.66 -3.76
N ARG A 90 -20.05 -7.19 -4.89
CA ARG A 90 -19.86 -5.80 -5.35
C ARG A 90 -20.23 -4.78 -4.29
N LYS A 91 -21.35 -4.97 -3.58
CA LYS A 91 -21.81 -4.03 -2.56
C LYS A 91 -20.88 -3.99 -1.35
N SER A 92 -20.39 -5.15 -0.88
CA SER A 92 -19.46 -5.20 0.25
C SER A 92 -18.10 -4.60 -0.11
N VAL A 93 -17.59 -4.86 -1.32
CA VAL A 93 -16.37 -4.23 -1.87
C VAL A 93 -16.52 -2.71 -1.91
N GLN A 94 -17.65 -2.19 -2.40
CA GLN A 94 -17.92 -0.74 -2.46
C GLN A 94 -17.97 -0.11 -1.06
N VAL A 95 -18.67 -0.75 -0.11
CA VAL A 95 -18.75 -0.25 1.28
C VAL A 95 -17.37 -0.24 1.93
N ALA A 96 -16.61 -1.34 1.82
CA ALA A 96 -15.26 -1.45 2.38
C ALA A 96 -14.31 -0.40 1.76
N SER A 97 -14.36 -0.23 0.43
CA SER A 97 -13.61 0.80 -0.29
C SER A 97 -13.94 2.21 0.18
N GLY A 98 -15.22 2.51 0.37
CA GLY A 98 -15.68 3.79 0.88
C GLY A 98 -15.21 4.06 2.32
N MET A 99 -15.22 3.05 3.19
CA MET A 99 -14.69 3.17 4.56
C MET A 99 -13.18 3.38 4.57
N LEU A 100 -12.43 2.67 3.71
CA LEU A 100 -10.99 2.86 3.56
C LEU A 100 -10.66 4.28 3.09
N MET A 101 -11.33 4.76 2.04
CA MET A 101 -11.22 6.13 1.53
C MET A 101 -11.49 7.16 2.63
N LYS A 102 -12.57 6.99 3.41
CA LYS A 102 -12.88 7.87 4.55
C LYS A 102 -11.75 7.88 5.59
N ARG A 103 -11.24 6.70 5.96
CA ARG A 103 -10.13 6.56 6.93
C ARG A 103 -8.85 7.21 6.41
N PHE A 104 -8.52 7.03 5.14
CA PHE A 104 -7.37 7.67 4.50
C PHE A 104 -7.49 9.19 4.54
N LYS A 105 -8.66 9.74 4.16
CA LYS A 105 -8.91 11.19 4.23
C LYS A 105 -8.89 11.73 5.65
N LEU A 106 -9.39 11.01 6.65
CA LEU A 106 -9.29 11.41 8.05
C LEU A 106 -7.83 11.48 8.52
N ARG A 107 -6.97 10.59 8.01
CA ARG A 107 -5.56 10.55 8.39
C ARG A 107 -4.72 11.61 7.67
N PHE A 108 -4.93 11.79 6.37
CA PHE A 108 -4.06 12.62 5.51
C PHE A 108 -4.71 13.91 5.01
N GLY A 109 -5.98 14.16 5.33
CA GLY A 109 -6.73 15.37 4.96
C GLY A 109 -7.31 15.35 3.54
N ALA A 110 -6.76 14.57 2.61
CA ALA A 110 -7.22 14.52 1.23
C ALA A 110 -7.02 13.15 0.57
N SER A 111 -7.63 12.96 -0.60
CA SER A 111 -7.39 11.81 -1.49
C SER A 111 -6.61 12.21 -2.75
N CYS A 112 -6.59 13.50 -3.09
CA CYS A 112 -5.91 14.00 -4.27
C CYS A 112 -4.40 14.16 -4.02
N CYS A 113 -3.58 13.50 -4.83
CA CYS A 113 -2.13 13.52 -4.80
C CYS A 113 -1.57 14.94 -4.79
N ARG A 114 -2.14 15.87 -5.59
CA ARG A 114 -1.70 17.28 -5.59
C ARG A 114 -1.85 17.94 -4.22
N ILE A 115 -2.94 17.67 -3.51
CA ILE A 115 -3.17 18.26 -2.18
C ILE A 115 -2.20 17.64 -1.17
N LEU A 116 -2.03 16.33 -1.25
CA LEU A 116 -1.19 15.57 -0.33
C LEU A 116 0.31 15.89 -0.48
N SER A 117 0.77 16.13 -1.70
CA SER A 117 2.17 16.40 -2.02
C SER A 117 2.57 17.88 -1.92
N LYS A 118 1.65 18.78 -1.53
CA LYS A 118 1.99 20.19 -1.28
C LYS A 118 2.92 20.29 -0.07
N LYS A 119 3.97 21.12 -0.21
CA LYS A 119 4.85 21.49 0.91
C LYS A 119 4.09 22.39 1.87
N ASP A 120 4.14 22.07 3.16
CA ASP A 120 3.70 23.00 4.19
C ASP A 120 4.77 24.08 4.34
N GLN A 121 4.37 25.36 4.34
CA GLN A 121 5.30 26.49 4.33
C GLN A 121 6.23 26.56 5.57
N GLY A 122 5.97 25.74 6.59
CA GLY A 122 6.79 25.61 7.80
C GLY A 122 7.35 24.21 8.08
N ASN A 123 7.16 23.23 7.19
CA ASN A 123 7.65 21.86 7.41
C ASN A 123 8.19 21.27 6.10
N SER A 124 9.51 21.29 5.94
CA SER A 124 10.23 20.94 4.71
C SER A 124 10.47 19.43 4.55
N VAL A 125 9.51 18.59 4.93
CA VAL A 125 9.61 17.14 4.68
C VAL A 125 9.63 16.91 3.16
N PRO A 126 10.64 16.22 2.61
CA PRO A 126 10.67 15.85 1.21
C PRO A 126 9.39 15.15 0.78
N VAL A 127 8.88 15.48 -0.41
CA VAL A 127 7.68 14.85 -1.00
C VAL A 127 7.82 13.32 -1.01
N PHE A 128 9.05 12.84 -1.15
CA PHE A 128 9.41 11.44 -1.13
C PHE A 128 9.03 10.72 0.18
N ASP A 129 9.44 11.26 1.33
CA ASP A 129 9.18 10.67 2.64
C ASP A 129 7.67 10.61 2.94
N ARG A 130 6.94 11.61 2.43
CA ARG A 130 5.49 11.65 2.53
C ARG A 130 4.82 10.55 1.71
N CYS A 131 5.28 10.31 0.47
CA CYS A 131 4.80 9.20 -0.36
C CYS A 131 5.11 7.84 0.29
N ALA A 132 6.29 7.67 0.88
CA ALA A 132 6.66 6.44 1.59
C ALA A 132 5.74 6.19 2.79
N GLN A 133 5.49 7.21 3.61
CA GLN A 133 4.57 7.12 4.74
C GLN A 133 3.14 6.78 4.30
N GLN A 134 2.62 7.47 3.29
CA GLN A 134 1.29 7.21 2.74
C GLN A 134 1.17 5.79 2.20
N THR A 135 2.22 5.29 1.56
CA THR A 135 2.27 3.92 1.02
C THR A 135 2.16 2.90 2.15
N ALA A 136 2.99 3.04 3.19
CA ALA A 136 2.99 2.13 4.35
C ALA A 136 1.65 2.13 5.10
N GLU A 137 1.10 3.31 5.38
CA GLU A 137 -0.16 3.42 6.11
C GLU A 137 -1.36 2.97 5.27
N ALA A 138 -1.39 3.26 3.96
CA ALA A 138 -2.44 2.79 3.07
C ALA A 138 -2.42 1.26 2.93
N ALA A 139 -1.23 0.66 2.79
CA ALA A 139 -1.09 -0.80 2.81
C ALA A 139 -1.65 -1.38 4.12
N ALA A 140 -1.34 -0.76 5.25
CA ALA A 140 -1.82 -1.22 6.55
C ALA A 140 -3.35 -1.08 6.71
N MET A 141 -3.93 0.01 6.19
CA MET A 141 -5.38 0.21 6.16
C MET A 141 -6.07 -0.83 5.27
N ALA A 142 -5.51 -1.13 4.10
CA ALA A 142 -6.02 -2.17 3.21
C ALA A 142 -5.95 -3.54 3.86
N ALA A 143 -4.80 -3.93 4.40
CA ALA A 143 -4.63 -5.20 5.10
C ALA A 143 -5.62 -5.35 6.26
N SER A 144 -5.78 -4.31 7.10
CA SER A 144 -6.77 -4.32 8.19
C SER A 144 -8.20 -4.48 7.67
N THR A 145 -8.53 -3.83 6.55
CA THR A 145 -9.85 -3.92 5.92
C THR A 145 -10.09 -5.31 5.35
N ILE A 146 -9.10 -5.90 4.69
CA ILE A 146 -9.14 -7.25 4.14
C ILE A 146 -9.35 -8.26 5.27
N LEU A 147 -8.50 -8.25 6.29
CA LEU A 147 -8.55 -9.20 7.42
C LEU A 147 -9.83 -9.07 8.27
N LYS A 148 -10.48 -7.89 8.27
CA LYS A 148 -11.78 -7.73 8.92
C LYS A 148 -12.90 -8.48 8.19
N HIS A 149 -12.84 -8.54 6.86
CA HIS A 149 -13.87 -9.18 6.02
C HIS A 149 -13.55 -10.64 5.68
N ARG A 150 -12.25 -10.97 5.66
CA ARG A 150 -11.69 -12.28 5.32
C ARG A 150 -10.71 -12.73 6.42
N PRO A 151 -11.19 -12.98 7.66
CA PRO A 151 -10.32 -13.29 8.79
C PRO A 151 -9.54 -14.59 8.64
N GLU A 152 -9.98 -15.50 7.77
CA GLU A 152 -9.30 -16.74 7.44
C GLU A 152 -7.91 -16.51 6.81
N LEU A 153 -7.72 -15.40 6.09
CA LEU A 153 -6.44 -15.04 5.47
C LEU A 153 -5.33 -14.78 6.50
N LYS A 154 -5.65 -14.65 7.80
CA LYS A 154 -4.63 -14.54 8.86
C LYS A 154 -3.72 -15.77 8.96
N LYS A 155 -4.24 -16.95 8.61
CA LYS A 155 -3.50 -18.21 8.69
C LYS A 155 -2.51 -18.38 7.52
N ASP A 156 -2.81 -17.72 6.41
CA ASP A 156 -2.09 -17.85 5.15
C ASP A 156 -1.15 -16.65 4.91
N VAL A 157 -0.88 -15.84 5.95
CA VAL A 157 0.04 -14.71 5.86
C VAL A 157 1.46 -15.24 5.64
N ASP A 158 2.05 -14.89 4.51
CA ASP A 158 3.45 -15.19 4.22
C ASP A 158 4.37 -14.23 5.00
N PHE A 159 4.71 -14.63 6.23
CA PHE A 159 5.62 -13.90 7.10
C PHE A 159 7.06 -13.91 6.59
N ASP A 160 7.48 -14.95 5.86
CA ASP A 160 8.83 -15.04 5.31
C ASP A 160 9.03 -13.98 4.22
N TYR A 161 8.02 -13.79 3.36
CA TYR A 161 7.99 -12.71 2.38
C TYR A 161 8.00 -11.32 3.03
N LEU A 162 7.25 -11.13 4.13
CA LEU A 162 7.26 -9.86 4.87
C LEU A 162 8.62 -9.56 5.50
N ASN A 163 9.21 -10.56 6.18
CA ASN A 163 10.48 -10.42 6.89
C ASN A 163 11.67 -10.24 5.92
N ALA A 164 11.63 -10.87 4.74
CA ALA A 164 12.66 -10.72 3.71
C ALA A 164 12.75 -9.30 3.12
N ARG A 165 11.74 -8.44 3.34
CA ARG A 165 11.69 -7.04 2.85
C ARG A 165 11.77 -6.01 3.99
N ASP A 166 12.28 -6.41 5.16
CA ASP A 166 12.35 -5.57 6.37
C ASP A 166 13.15 -4.28 6.16
N SER A 167 12.44 -3.20 5.81
CA SER A 167 12.85 -1.80 6.02
C SER A 167 11.68 -1.03 6.63
N VAL A 168 11.86 -0.50 7.85
CA VAL A 168 11.03 0.46 8.66
C VAL A 168 9.51 0.20 8.79
N VAL A 169 8.79 -0.07 7.70
CA VAL A 169 7.35 -0.38 7.59
C VAL A 169 6.94 -1.59 8.43
N SER A 170 7.82 -2.58 8.54
CA SER A 170 7.64 -3.78 9.35
C SER A 170 7.53 -3.47 10.85
N GLY A 171 8.25 -2.46 11.37
CA GLY A 171 8.18 -2.08 12.78
C GLY A 171 6.78 -1.60 13.20
N PHE A 172 6.10 -0.85 12.33
CA PHE A 172 4.74 -0.36 12.57
C PHE A 172 3.68 -1.46 12.40
N PHE A 173 3.85 -2.32 11.39
CA PHE A 173 2.92 -3.41 11.11
C PHE A 173 3.03 -4.55 12.15
N LYS A 174 4.24 -4.94 12.54
CA LYS A 174 4.51 -5.86 13.66
C LYS A 174 3.91 -5.31 14.96
N ASN A 175 4.03 -4.01 15.25
CA ASN A 175 3.39 -3.41 16.44
C ASN A 175 1.85 -3.43 16.38
N THR A 176 1.27 -3.27 15.19
CA THR A 176 -0.19 -3.30 15.00
C THR A 176 -0.75 -4.73 15.10
N LEU A 177 -0.04 -5.72 14.55
CA LEU A 177 -0.35 -7.14 14.69
C LEU A 177 -0.19 -7.62 16.14
N ARG A 178 0.85 -7.14 16.86
CA ARG A 178 1.04 -7.42 18.30
C ARG A 178 -0.09 -6.83 19.16
N ARG A 179 -0.62 -5.66 18.80
CA ARG A 179 -1.78 -5.01 19.45
C ARG A 179 -3.11 -5.70 19.17
N THR A 180 -3.21 -6.50 18.11
CA THR A 180 -4.44 -7.22 17.74
C THR A 180 -4.42 -8.70 18.13
N GLY A 181 -3.42 -9.12 18.92
CA GLY A 181 -3.34 -10.47 19.48
C GLY A 181 -2.90 -11.56 18.49
N CYS A 182 -2.38 -11.18 17.32
CA CYS A 182 -1.75 -12.14 16.41
C CYS A 182 -0.32 -12.37 16.88
N ARG A 183 -0.01 -13.59 17.37
CA ARG A 183 1.37 -13.96 17.70
C ARG A 183 2.21 -13.99 16.43
N ILE A 184 3.38 -13.37 16.52
CA ILE A 184 4.50 -13.44 15.58
C ILE A 184 5.27 -14.73 15.90
#